data_AF-A0A935PKT0-F1
#
_entry.id   AF-A0A935PKT0-F1
#
_cell.length_a   1.000
_cell.length_b   1.000
_cell.length_c   1.000
_cell.angle_alpha   90.00
_cell.angle_beta   90.00
_cell.angle_gamma   90.00
#
_symmetry.space_group_name_H-M   'P 1'
#
loop_
_entity.id
_entity.type
_entity.pdbx_description
1 polymer ?
#
loop_
_entity_poly.entity_id
_entity_poly.type
_entity_poly.pdbx_seq_one_letter_code
_entity_poly.pdbx_strand_id
1 'polypeptide(L)'
;MPKAPGQWSFMDAWWRWGNVVADAILAGNGGPSVVERLQKDRLRRLVQWARRASPFYAELYADVSQARPLRLADLPPVTRSQLMARFDDWVTDREVTLERVRAFVADPRHVGHPFRDKYAVFTSSGTTGIPGLFVQDPEALAVYDALGTARMGALAPLWDWRTSVGGHRFALIAATGGHFAGVVTWERLRALHPWFAKNGIVIPVTAPLDEIARRLEAFRPTVLASYSTVLRALAERKHAGELLCSPHTIWYGGEWMGPQCRQYVESAFGARVAGDYGASEFMNIAFECEKGELHVNSDWVILEPVDERGAAVPVGEPVGDGAAHQPGQPRATFHPLRTGRQRDPGARRVRLRPALSAHPRRRAPRRDPAAARRERRPDPGDAARAQHGHRGGCGRAPVPGGTGGASQAAPAGRGRQRRGAGESEEGARGLAIGPGAAGHRDHRAGRAPRRPPGERKVPAGLPEELGRPAA
;
A
#
# COMPACT_ATOMS: atom_id res chain seq x y z
N MET A 1 -3.07 8.40 -27.80
CA MET A 1 -4.48 8.76 -28.05
C MET A 1 -4.89 9.80 -27.03
N PRO A 2 -5.79 10.76 -27.36
CA PRO A 2 -6.40 11.61 -26.34
C PRO A 2 -7.22 10.76 -25.36
N LYS A 3 -7.30 11.22 -24.11
CA LYS A 3 -8.18 10.63 -23.08
C LYS A 3 -9.62 11.10 -23.32
N ALA A 4 -10.60 10.23 -23.10
CA ALA A 4 -12.02 10.62 -23.06
C ALA A 4 -12.41 11.21 -21.69
N PRO A 5 -13.49 12.02 -21.61
CA PRO A 5 -14.11 12.37 -20.33
C PRO A 5 -14.49 11.12 -19.52
N GLY A 6 -14.45 11.23 -18.18
CA GLY A 6 -14.75 10.15 -17.24
C GLY A 6 -13.68 9.05 -17.13
N GLN A 7 -12.53 9.18 -17.80
CA GLN A 7 -11.48 8.14 -17.86
C GLN A 7 -10.13 8.61 -17.29
N TRP A 8 -9.24 7.67 -16.96
CA TRP A 8 -7.85 7.96 -16.61
C TRP A 8 -6.94 7.96 -17.85
N SER A 9 -5.88 8.78 -17.83
CA SER A 9 -4.90 8.81 -18.92
C SER A 9 -3.67 7.98 -18.53
N PHE A 10 -3.51 6.81 -19.16
CA PHE A 10 -2.38 5.92 -18.91
C PHE A 10 -1.02 6.61 -19.12
N MET A 11 -0.87 7.42 -20.19
CA MET A 11 0.40 8.10 -20.49
C MET A 11 0.74 9.18 -19.46
N ASP A 12 -0.28 9.89 -18.95
CA ASP A 12 -0.13 10.88 -17.89
C ASP A 12 0.24 10.26 -16.54
N ALA A 13 -0.36 9.13 -16.20
CA ALA A 13 -0.05 8.37 -15.01
C ALA A 13 1.37 7.79 -15.09
N TRP A 14 1.68 7.06 -16.18
CA TRP A 14 2.99 6.47 -16.44
C TRP A 14 4.13 7.50 -16.41
N TRP A 15 3.96 8.67 -17.03
CA TRP A 15 4.98 9.71 -17.01
C TRP A 15 5.23 10.23 -15.59
N ARG A 16 4.18 10.49 -14.79
CA ARG A 16 4.32 10.93 -13.40
C ARG A 16 4.97 9.86 -12.53
N TRP A 17 4.43 8.64 -12.58
CA TRP A 17 4.93 7.46 -11.89
C TRP A 17 6.43 7.26 -12.14
N GLY A 18 6.88 7.30 -13.39
CA GLY A 18 8.29 7.09 -13.73
C GLY A 18 9.23 8.17 -13.16
N ASN A 19 8.77 9.42 -13.05
CA ASN A 19 9.52 10.48 -12.38
C ASN A 19 9.58 10.25 -10.86
N VAL A 20 8.51 9.80 -10.23
CA VAL A 20 8.49 9.52 -8.78
C VAL A 20 9.29 8.27 -8.43
N VAL A 21 9.25 7.20 -9.22
CA VAL A 21 10.10 6.01 -9.02
C VAL A 21 11.57 6.39 -9.04
N ALA A 22 11.99 7.25 -9.98
CA ALA A 22 13.37 7.76 -10.03
C ALA A 22 13.73 8.58 -8.78
N ASP A 23 12.87 9.51 -8.36
CA ASP A 23 13.06 10.34 -7.15
C ASP A 23 13.14 9.46 -5.88
N ALA A 24 12.23 8.50 -5.73
CA ALA A 24 12.17 7.57 -4.59
C ALA A 24 13.38 6.64 -4.51
N ILE A 25 13.89 6.13 -5.63
CA ILE A 25 15.11 5.29 -5.67
C ILE A 25 16.36 6.14 -5.35
N LEU A 26 16.47 7.33 -5.92
CA LEU A 26 17.59 8.24 -5.64
C LEU A 26 17.60 8.72 -4.18
N ALA A 27 16.43 8.97 -3.58
CA ALA A 27 16.29 9.29 -2.17
C ALA A 27 16.76 8.15 -1.27
N GLY A 28 16.32 6.91 -1.54
CA GLY A 28 16.72 5.73 -0.77
C GLY A 28 18.23 5.46 -0.85
N ASN A 29 18.81 5.55 -2.04
CA ASN A 29 20.26 5.38 -2.25
C ASN A 29 21.10 6.56 -1.73
N GLY A 30 20.49 7.69 -1.39
CA GLY A 30 21.17 8.89 -0.91
C GLY A 30 21.50 8.91 0.59
N GLY A 31 20.95 7.97 1.36
CA GLY A 31 21.15 7.87 2.80
C GLY A 31 20.47 8.99 3.63
N PRO A 32 20.59 8.95 4.97
CA PRO A 32 19.78 9.79 5.87
C PRO A 32 19.85 11.29 5.58
N SER A 33 21.04 11.84 5.30
CA SER A 33 21.18 13.28 5.06
C SER A 33 20.47 13.75 3.77
N VAL A 34 20.30 12.88 2.76
CA VAL A 34 19.49 13.19 1.57
C VAL A 34 18.02 13.20 1.94
N VAL A 35 17.55 12.21 2.71
CA VAL A 35 16.16 12.13 3.20
C VAL A 35 15.82 13.36 4.04
N GLU A 36 16.65 13.76 5.00
CA GLU A 36 16.45 14.97 5.79
C GLU A 36 16.34 16.24 4.94
N ARG A 37 17.22 16.40 3.93
CA ARG A 37 17.18 17.55 3.02
C ARG A 37 15.89 17.54 2.20
N LEU A 38 15.47 16.37 1.69
CA LEU A 38 14.20 16.20 1.00
C LEU A 38 13.02 16.53 1.93
N GLN A 39 13.00 16.03 3.17
CA GLN A 39 11.96 16.33 4.15
C GLN A 39 11.82 17.84 4.40
N LYS A 40 12.91 18.49 4.83
CA LYS A 40 12.94 19.93 5.16
C LYS A 40 12.48 20.78 3.96
N ASP A 41 12.87 20.40 2.76
CA ASP A 41 12.59 21.16 1.54
C ASP A 41 11.21 20.83 0.91
N ARG A 42 10.71 19.59 1.07
CA ARG A 42 9.34 19.17 0.72
C ARG A 42 8.31 19.75 1.70
N LEU A 43 8.55 19.72 3.02
CA LEU A 43 7.72 20.35 4.08
C LEU A 43 7.57 21.87 3.86
N ARG A 44 8.69 22.58 3.64
CA ARG A 44 8.68 24.02 3.36
C ARG A 44 7.81 24.34 2.14
N ARG A 45 7.88 23.53 1.09
CA ARG A 45 7.02 23.69 -0.10
C ARG A 45 5.55 23.44 0.23
N LEU A 46 5.23 22.36 0.95
CA LEU A 46 3.86 22.03 1.39
C LEU A 46 3.19 23.22 2.09
N VAL A 47 3.81 23.74 3.16
CA VAL A 47 3.24 24.84 3.96
C VAL A 47 3.11 26.11 3.13
N GLN A 48 4.10 26.42 2.27
CA GLN A 48 4.02 27.55 1.35
C GLN A 48 2.93 27.39 0.27
N TRP A 49 2.58 26.17 -0.14
CA TRP A 49 1.45 25.91 -1.04
C TRP A 49 0.11 26.04 -0.31
N ALA A 50 -0.01 25.38 0.85
CA ALA A 50 -1.22 25.39 1.67
C ALA A 50 -1.65 26.83 2.03
N ARG A 51 -0.73 27.66 2.55
CA ARG A 51 -0.98 29.08 2.87
C ARG A 51 -1.42 29.96 1.69
N ARG A 52 -1.23 29.53 0.43
CA ARG A 52 -1.64 30.30 -0.76
C ARG A 52 -2.91 29.76 -1.44
N ALA A 53 -3.17 28.46 -1.33
CA ALA A 53 -4.23 27.79 -2.09
C ALA A 53 -5.45 27.39 -1.24
N SER A 54 -5.32 27.40 0.09
CA SER A 54 -6.37 27.09 1.05
C SER A 54 -6.57 28.24 2.05
N PRO A 55 -7.76 28.84 2.13
CA PRO A 55 -8.11 29.79 3.20
C PRO A 55 -7.89 29.22 4.61
N PHE A 56 -8.29 27.96 4.86
CA PHE A 56 -8.10 27.31 6.17
C PHE A 56 -6.62 27.28 6.58
N TYR A 57 -5.72 26.92 5.67
CA TYR A 57 -4.28 26.90 5.96
C TYR A 57 -3.60 28.28 5.85
N ALA A 58 -4.21 29.25 5.16
CA ALA A 58 -3.76 30.64 5.19
C ALA A 58 -4.01 31.28 6.57
N GLU A 59 -5.17 30.99 7.15
CA GLU A 59 -5.61 31.39 8.49
C GLU A 59 -4.84 30.64 9.59
N LEU A 60 -4.91 29.29 9.60
CA LEU A 60 -4.27 28.45 10.63
C LEU A 60 -2.76 28.67 10.74
N TYR A 61 -2.10 28.97 9.62
CA TYR A 61 -0.67 29.23 9.59
C TYR A 61 -0.32 30.72 9.48
N ALA A 62 -1.23 31.65 9.77
CA ALA A 62 -0.97 33.10 9.67
C ALA A 62 0.30 33.52 10.43
N ASP A 63 0.35 33.21 11.73
CA ASP A 63 1.45 33.58 12.64
C ASP A 63 2.65 32.62 12.58
N VAL A 64 2.55 31.51 11.83
CA VAL A 64 3.67 30.58 11.64
C VAL A 64 4.81 31.30 10.93
N SER A 65 5.97 31.34 11.58
CA SER A 65 7.14 32.07 11.11
C SER A 65 7.61 31.60 9.72
N GLN A 66 7.91 32.55 8.86
CA GLN A 66 8.56 32.31 7.55
C GLN A 66 10.09 32.20 7.68
N ALA A 67 10.65 32.38 8.87
CA ALA A 67 12.07 32.17 9.14
C ALA A 67 12.47 30.70 8.91
N ARG A 68 13.78 30.45 8.78
CA ARG A 68 14.31 29.11 8.53
C ARG A 68 15.27 28.67 9.64
N PRO A 69 15.29 27.38 10.01
CA PRO A 69 14.45 26.30 9.49
C PRO A 69 13.04 26.28 10.11
N LEU A 70 12.02 25.98 9.31
CA LEU A 70 10.69 25.65 9.79
C LEU A 70 10.72 24.26 10.44
N ARG A 71 10.20 24.14 11.67
CA ARG A 71 10.11 22.89 12.44
C ARG A 71 8.67 22.35 12.39
N LEU A 72 8.48 21.07 12.74
CA LEU A 72 7.14 20.49 12.76
C LEU A 72 6.30 21.03 13.91
N ALA A 73 6.90 21.17 15.10
CA ALA A 73 6.33 21.80 16.28
C ALA A 73 5.98 23.31 16.11
N ASP A 74 6.35 23.95 14.99
CA ASP A 74 5.88 25.30 14.65
C ASP A 74 4.51 25.29 13.94
N LEU A 75 3.96 24.12 13.62
CA LEU A 75 2.70 23.94 12.89
C LEU A 75 1.62 23.36 13.82
N PRO A 76 0.48 24.06 14.03
CA PRO A 76 -0.64 23.49 14.76
C PRO A 76 -1.13 22.16 14.14
N PRO A 77 -1.38 21.11 14.94
CA PRO A 77 -1.92 19.85 14.45
C PRO A 77 -3.36 20.01 13.96
N VAL A 78 -3.76 19.21 12.98
CA VAL A 78 -5.08 19.32 12.33
C VAL A 78 -5.83 17.99 12.39
N THR A 79 -7.00 18.01 13.01
CA THR A 79 -7.89 16.85 13.12
C THR A 79 -8.77 16.67 11.89
N ARG A 80 -9.17 15.42 11.62
CA ARG A 80 -10.17 15.08 10.59
C ARG A 80 -11.48 15.85 10.77
N SER A 81 -11.90 16.11 12.01
CA SER A 81 -13.12 16.86 12.32
C SER A 81 -13.05 18.33 11.86
N GLN A 82 -11.90 19.00 12.07
CA GLN A 82 -11.67 20.36 11.56
C GLN A 82 -11.70 20.38 10.01
N LEU A 83 -11.04 19.41 9.36
CA LEU A 83 -11.07 19.26 7.91
C LEU A 83 -12.49 19.01 7.37
N MET A 84 -13.30 18.20 8.02
CA MET A 84 -14.68 17.95 7.55
C MET A 84 -15.62 19.12 7.84
N ALA A 85 -15.40 19.89 8.92
CA ALA A 85 -16.17 21.09 9.24
C ALA A 85 -15.88 22.26 8.28
N ARG A 86 -14.64 22.39 7.79
CA ARG A 86 -14.20 23.43 6.86
C ARG A 86 -13.69 22.85 5.54
N PHE A 87 -14.43 21.89 4.97
CA PHE A 87 -13.99 21.13 3.80
C PHE A 87 -13.58 22.02 2.63
N ASP A 88 -14.49 22.90 2.20
CA ASP A 88 -14.31 23.80 1.07
C ASP A 88 -13.16 24.81 1.31
N ASP A 89 -12.77 25.08 2.55
CA ASP A 89 -11.64 25.96 2.87
C ASP A 89 -10.28 25.24 2.86
N TRP A 90 -10.20 23.97 3.26
CA TRP A 90 -8.91 23.24 3.31
C TRP A 90 -8.50 22.66 1.95
N VAL A 91 -9.47 22.26 1.12
CA VAL A 91 -9.19 21.85 -0.26
C VAL A 91 -8.60 23.02 -1.05
N THR A 92 -7.69 22.72 -1.97
CA THR A 92 -6.89 23.75 -2.69
C THR A 92 -7.41 24.08 -4.08
N ASP A 93 -8.53 23.48 -4.49
CA ASP A 93 -9.24 23.74 -5.74
C ASP A 93 -10.65 24.22 -5.42
N ARG A 94 -10.99 25.44 -5.87
CA ARG A 94 -12.28 26.09 -5.58
C ARG A 94 -13.48 25.41 -6.25
N GLU A 95 -13.26 24.52 -7.24
CA GLU A 95 -14.33 23.78 -7.89
C GLU A 95 -14.74 22.49 -7.13
N VAL A 96 -13.92 22.07 -6.17
CA VAL A 96 -14.09 20.89 -5.32
C VAL A 96 -14.84 21.32 -4.06
N THR A 97 -16.14 21.06 -3.97
CA THR A 97 -16.97 21.39 -2.80
C THR A 97 -17.45 20.12 -2.10
N LEU A 98 -17.73 20.21 -0.80
CA LEU A 98 -18.20 19.09 0.02
C LEU A 98 -19.46 18.45 -0.56
N GLU A 99 -20.39 19.27 -1.04
CA GLU A 99 -21.61 18.86 -1.75
C GLU A 99 -21.29 17.98 -2.97
N ARG A 100 -20.45 18.47 -3.89
CA ARG A 100 -20.11 17.77 -5.14
C ARG A 100 -19.34 16.47 -4.86
N VAL A 101 -18.46 16.49 -3.86
CA VAL A 101 -17.68 15.31 -3.44
C VAL A 101 -18.60 14.27 -2.79
N ARG A 102 -19.56 14.68 -1.95
CA ARG A 102 -20.60 13.79 -1.39
C ARG A 102 -21.50 13.20 -2.47
N ALA A 103 -21.97 14.01 -3.42
CA ALA A 103 -22.79 13.55 -4.53
C ALA A 103 -22.05 12.55 -5.43
N PHE A 104 -20.74 12.73 -5.63
CA PHE A 104 -19.90 11.78 -6.36
C PHE A 104 -19.78 10.43 -5.63
N VAL A 105 -19.43 10.41 -4.34
CA VAL A 105 -19.22 9.15 -3.60
C VAL A 105 -20.52 8.43 -3.18
N ALA A 106 -21.68 9.06 -3.35
CA ALA A 106 -22.98 8.46 -3.06
C ALA A 106 -23.42 7.42 -4.12
N ASP A 107 -22.78 7.40 -5.29
CA ASP A 107 -23.03 6.42 -6.35
C ASP A 107 -21.84 5.46 -6.49
N PRO A 108 -21.96 4.18 -6.08
CA PRO A 108 -20.88 3.19 -6.16
C PRO A 108 -20.32 2.97 -7.58
N ARG A 109 -21.04 3.38 -8.63
CA ARG A 109 -20.55 3.31 -10.03
C ARG A 109 -19.39 4.27 -10.29
N HIS A 110 -19.16 5.25 -9.41
CA HIS A 110 -18.01 6.15 -9.47
C HIS A 110 -16.74 5.59 -8.81
N VAL A 111 -16.78 4.42 -8.16
CA VAL A 111 -15.58 3.77 -7.61
C VAL A 111 -14.60 3.48 -8.75
N GLY A 112 -13.35 3.95 -8.60
CA GLY A 112 -12.32 3.85 -9.64
C GLY A 112 -12.41 4.88 -10.77
N HIS A 113 -13.43 5.74 -10.83
CA HIS A 113 -13.55 6.82 -11.81
C HIS A 113 -12.97 8.16 -11.29
N PRO A 114 -12.60 9.10 -12.20
CA PRO A 114 -12.05 10.41 -11.82
C PRO A 114 -13.14 11.47 -11.59
N PHE A 115 -13.22 11.99 -10.36
CA PHE A 115 -13.97 13.19 -10.03
C PHE A 115 -13.38 14.42 -10.74
N ARG A 116 -14.23 15.24 -11.37
CA ARG A 116 -13.84 16.38 -12.24
C ARG A 116 -12.74 16.02 -13.24
N ASP A 117 -12.79 14.83 -13.83
CA ASP A 117 -11.78 14.31 -14.77
C ASP A 117 -10.33 14.27 -14.25
N LYS A 118 -10.09 14.46 -12.95
CA LYS A 118 -8.75 14.72 -12.41
C LYS A 118 -8.45 13.98 -11.11
N TYR A 119 -9.42 13.89 -10.21
CA TYR A 119 -9.19 13.47 -8.83
C TYR A 119 -9.74 12.08 -8.55
N ALA A 120 -9.07 11.29 -7.71
CA ALA A 120 -9.74 10.20 -7.00
C ALA A 120 -10.33 10.77 -5.69
N VAL A 121 -11.42 10.18 -5.21
CA VAL A 121 -11.97 10.49 -3.89
C VAL A 121 -11.91 9.23 -3.04
N PHE A 122 -11.28 9.33 -1.86
CA PHE A 122 -11.26 8.27 -0.85
C PHE A 122 -12.14 8.64 0.34
N THR A 123 -12.89 7.66 0.86
CA THR A 123 -13.67 7.74 2.10
C THR A 123 -13.01 6.94 3.21
N SER A 124 -12.82 7.53 4.39
CA SER A 124 -12.49 6.77 5.62
C SER A 124 -13.74 6.40 6.41
N SER A 125 -13.78 5.17 6.92
CA SER A 125 -14.83 4.60 7.79
C SER A 125 -14.80 5.13 9.23
N GLY A 126 -14.44 6.40 9.41
CA GLY A 126 -13.94 6.95 10.68
C GLY A 126 -14.83 6.72 11.91
N THR A 127 -14.20 6.28 13.01
CA THR A 127 -14.81 6.07 14.35
C THR A 127 -15.53 7.30 14.92
N THR A 128 -15.30 8.48 14.35
CA THR A 128 -15.92 9.77 14.71
C THR A 128 -17.33 9.96 14.15
N GLY A 129 -17.94 8.95 13.52
CA GLY A 129 -19.31 8.99 12.95
C GLY A 129 -19.46 9.83 11.68
N ILE A 130 -18.57 10.80 11.44
CA ILE A 130 -18.44 11.57 10.20
C ILE A 130 -17.37 10.88 9.32
N PRO A 131 -17.72 10.32 8.15
CA PRO A 131 -16.74 9.79 7.20
C PRO A 131 -15.80 10.89 6.70
N GLY A 132 -14.49 10.62 6.71
CA GLY A 132 -13.50 11.53 6.14
C GLY A 132 -13.48 11.45 4.63
N LEU A 133 -13.54 12.59 3.94
CA LEU A 133 -13.48 12.70 2.48
C LEU A 133 -12.13 13.28 2.07
N PHE A 134 -11.38 12.57 1.22
CA PHE A 134 -10.03 12.96 0.80
C PHE A 134 -9.90 12.93 -0.71
N VAL A 135 -9.54 14.07 -1.29
CA VAL A 135 -9.50 14.29 -2.75
C VAL A 135 -8.03 14.26 -3.20
N GLN A 136 -7.67 13.25 -3.99
CA GLN A 136 -6.31 12.93 -4.38
C GLN A 136 -6.09 13.26 -5.87
N ASP A 137 -5.07 14.06 -6.18
CA ASP A 137 -4.76 14.50 -7.55
C ASP A 137 -3.80 13.54 -8.28
N PRO A 138 -3.60 13.67 -9.61
CA PRO A 138 -2.77 12.74 -10.39
C PRO A 138 -1.32 12.64 -9.88
N GLU A 139 -0.80 13.72 -9.29
CA GLU A 139 0.52 13.76 -8.66
C GLU A 139 0.56 13.00 -7.32
N ALA A 140 -0.50 13.01 -6.52
CA ALA A 140 -0.63 12.17 -5.32
C ALA A 140 -0.75 10.68 -5.68
N LEU A 141 -1.61 10.35 -6.65
CA LEU A 141 -1.84 8.98 -7.09
C LEU A 141 -0.57 8.35 -7.68
N ALA A 142 0.19 9.12 -8.47
CA ALA A 142 1.48 8.69 -8.97
C ALA A 142 2.55 8.46 -7.88
N VAL A 143 2.43 9.10 -6.70
CA VAL A 143 3.30 8.81 -5.56
C VAL A 143 2.95 7.46 -4.94
N TYR A 144 1.67 7.17 -4.71
CA TYR A 144 1.24 5.87 -4.16
C TYR A 144 1.66 4.71 -5.07
N ASP A 145 1.35 4.83 -6.38
CA ASP A 145 1.70 3.80 -7.36
C ASP A 145 3.23 3.60 -7.48
N ALA A 146 4.00 4.69 -7.40
CA ALA A 146 5.47 4.63 -7.50
C ALA A 146 6.14 4.08 -6.22
N LEU A 147 5.58 4.35 -5.03
CA LEU A 147 6.10 3.80 -3.78
C LEU A 147 5.90 2.28 -3.72
N GLY A 148 4.77 1.77 -4.21
CA GLY A 148 4.57 0.32 -4.40
C GLY A 148 5.71 -0.31 -5.23
N THR A 149 6.02 0.26 -6.41
CA THR A 149 7.13 -0.19 -7.25
C THR A 149 8.49 -0.06 -6.56
N ALA A 150 8.79 1.10 -5.97
CA ALA A 150 10.14 1.52 -5.58
C ALA A 150 10.55 1.11 -4.15
N ARG A 151 9.68 0.40 -3.43
CA ARG A 151 9.89 -0.01 -2.03
C ARG A 151 9.66 -1.49 -1.80
N MET A 152 8.54 -2.03 -2.28
CA MET A 152 8.13 -3.42 -2.04
C MET A 152 8.49 -4.37 -3.19
N GLY A 153 8.59 -3.87 -4.43
CA GLY A 153 9.12 -4.62 -5.57
C GLY A 153 8.45 -5.99 -5.80
N ALA A 154 9.19 -7.08 -5.55
CA ALA A 154 8.68 -8.46 -5.71
C ALA A 154 7.62 -8.86 -4.67
N LEU A 155 7.53 -8.16 -3.53
CA LEU A 155 6.41 -8.28 -2.58
C LEU A 155 5.16 -7.52 -3.08
N ALA A 156 5.34 -6.67 -4.10
CA ALA A 156 4.34 -5.76 -4.66
C ALA A 156 4.16 -5.93 -6.20
N PRO A 157 3.92 -7.16 -6.71
CA PRO A 157 3.84 -7.43 -8.16
C PRO A 157 2.66 -6.74 -8.87
N LEU A 158 1.74 -6.12 -8.13
CA LEU A 158 0.68 -5.25 -8.67
C LEU A 158 1.24 -3.91 -9.20
N TRP A 159 2.29 -3.40 -8.55
CA TRP A 159 2.88 -2.09 -8.85
C TRP A 159 4.23 -2.17 -9.58
N ASP A 160 4.88 -3.35 -9.63
CA ASP A 160 5.99 -3.56 -10.56
C ASP A 160 5.48 -4.05 -11.93
N TRP A 161 5.42 -3.11 -12.88
CA TRP A 161 5.09 -3.37 -14.28
C TRP A 161 6.00 -4.42 -14.95
N ARG A 162 7.20 -4.67 -14.41
CA ARG A 162 8.13 -5.69 -14.93
C ARG A 162 7.67 -7.10 -14.59
N THR A 163 7.17 -7.33 -13.38
CA THR A 163 6.61 -8.62 -12.95
C THR A 163 5.16 -8.79 -13.40
N SER A 164 4.43 -7.69 -13.63
CA SER A 164 3.08 -7.67 -14.20
C SER A 164 2.92 -8.43 -15.52
N VAL A 165 4.02 -8.61 -16.29
CA VAL A 165 4.04 -9.41 -17.54
C VAL A 165 4.04 -10.93 -17.27
N GLY A 166 4.43 -11.36 -16.06
CA GLY A 166 4.60 -12.76 -15.65
C GLY A 166 3.32 -13.56 -15.40
N GLY A 167 2.17 -13.10 -15.92
CA GLY A 167 0.90 -13.82 -15.81
C GLY A 167 0.28 -13.87 -14.40
N HIS A 168 0.73 -12.99 -13.48
CA HIS A 168 0.19 -12.91 -12.12
C HIS A 168 -1.32 -12.66 -12.11
N ARG A 169 -1.99 -13.23 -11.11
CA ARG A 169 -3.46 -13.19 -10.95
C ARG A 169 -3.78 -12.74 -9.54
N PHE A 170 -4.54 -11.66 -9.43
CA PHE A 170 -4.68 -10.90 -8.20
C PHE A 170 -6.13 -10.99 -7.70
N ALA A 171 -6.30 -11.29 -6.41
CA ALA A 171 -7.59 -11.20 -5.73
C ALA A 171 -7.49 -10.20 -4.59
N LEU A 172 -8.36 -9.19 -4.58
CA LEU A 172 -8.56 -8.27 -3.45
C LEU A 172 -9.84 -8.66 -2.71
N ILE A 173 -9.76 -8.89 -1.41
CA ILE A 173 -10.92 -8.97 -0.53
C ILE A 173 -10.95 -7.71 0.31
N ALA A 174 -11.94 -6.85 0.10
CA ALA A 174 -11.98 -5.51 0.69
C ALA A 174 -13.41 -5.02 0.92
N ALA A 175 -13.56 -3.94 1.69
CA ALA A 175 -14.80 -3.19 1.73
C ALA A 175 -15.08 -2.55 0.34
N THR A 176 -16.19 -2.96 -0.30
CA THR A 176 -16.60 -2.49 -1.63
C THR A 176 -17.80 -1.55 -1.61
N GLY A 177 -18.54 -1.48 -0.50
CA GLY A 177 -19.75 -0.65 -0.34
C GLY A 177 -19.48 0.85 -0.15
N GLY A 178 -18.37 1.37 -0.67
CA GLY A 178 -17.96 2.77 -0.49
C GLY A 178 -16.62 3.06 -1.16
N HIS A 179 -16.23 4.33 -1.19
CA HIS A 179 -15.03 4.83 -1.86
C HIS A 179 -13.74 4.58 -1.04
N PHE A 180 -13.56 3.39 -0.46
CA PHE A 180 -12.38 3.08 0.35
C PHE A 180 -11.10 3.08 -0.50
N ALA A 181 -10.00 3.58 0.07
CA ALA A 181 -8.76 3.84 -0.66
C ALA A 181 -8.25 2.63 -1.47
N GLY A 182 -8.31 1.42 -0.90
CA GLY A 182 -7.93 0.18 -1.57
C GLY A 182 -8.77 -0.15 -2.82
N VAL A 183 -10.11 -0.14 -2.71
CA VAL A 183 -10.99 -0.47 -3.85
C VAL A 183 -10.97 0.61 -4.93
N VAL A 184 -10.88 1.89 -4.55
CA VAL A 184 -10.77 3.00 -5.53
C VAL A 184 -9.42 2.94 -6.26
N THR A 185 -8.32 2.59 -5.60
CA THR A 185 -7.04 2.33 -6.29
C THR A 185 -7.10 1.09 -7.17
N TRP A 186 -7.71 0.00 -6.72
CA TRP A 186 -7.82 -1.22 -7.51
C TRP A 186 -8.59 -1.00 -8.82
N GLU A 187 -9.79 -0.41 -8.76
CA GLU A 187 -10.58 -0.15 -9.97
C GLU A 187 -9.96 0.96 -10.84
N ARG A 188 -9.25 1.95 -10.26
CA ARG A 188 -8.41 2.89 -11.04
C ARG A 188 -7.34 2.14 -11.84
N LEU A 189 -6.63 1.21 -11.20
CA LEU A 189 -5.59 0.41 -11.87
C LEU A 189 -6.19 -0.50 -12.95
N ARG A 190 -7.39 -1.08 -12.75
CA ARG A 190 -8.09 -1.84 -13.79
C ARG A 190 -8.48 -0.96 -14.98
N ALA A 191 -8.97 0.26 -14.74
CA ALA A 191 -9.26 1.23 -15.79
C ALA A 191 -7.99 1.72 -16.54
N LEU A 192 -6.83 1.78 -15.86
CA LEU A 192 -5.54 2.15 -16.45
C LEU A 192 -4.84 1.02 -17.21
N HIS A 193 -5.06 -0.24 -16.84
CA HIS A 193 -4.22 -1.37 -17.24
C HIS A 193 -5.06 -2.56 -17.77
N PRO A 194 -5.23 -2.70 -19.10
CA PRO A 194 -6.04 -3.77 -19.69
C PRO A 194 -5.58 -5.21 -19.41
N TRP A 195 -4.31 -5.41 -19.02
CA TRP A 195 -3.82 -6.70 -18.52
C TRP A 195 -4.36 -6.98 -17.10
N PHE A 196 -4.36 -5.97 -16.24
CA PHE A 196 -4.85 -6.07 -14.86
C PHE A 196 -6.38 -6.18 -14.80
N ALA A 197 -7.10 -5.48 -15.68
CA ALA A 197 -8.56 -5.59 -15.81
C ALA A 197 -9.05 -7.04 -15.97
N LYS A 198 -8.26 -7.88 -16.67
CA LYS A 198 -8.50 -9.31 -16.91
C LYS A 198 -7.97 -10.22 -15.80
N ASN A 199 -6.88 -9.82 -15.15
CA ASN A 199 -6.15 -10.64 -14.17
C ASN A 199 -6.42 -10.27 -12.70
N GLY A 200 -7.23 -9.25 -12.44
CA GLY A 200 -7.61 -8.80 -11.10
C GLY A 200 -9.11 -8.94 -10.82
N ILE A 201 -9.47 -9.57 -9.69
CA ILE A 201 -10.85 -9.63 -9.16
C ILE A 201 -10.96 -8.96 -7.80
N VAL A 202 -12.11 -8.32 -7.52
CA VAL A 202 -12.50 -7.88 -6.17
C VAL A 202 -13.59 -8.80 -5.63
N ILE A 203 -13.46 -9.18 -4.35
CA ILE A 203 -14.45 -9.91 -3.57
C ILE A 203 -14.87 -8.98 -2.41
N PRO A 204 -16.17 -8.73 -2.18
CA PRO A 204 -16.61 -7.99 -1.00
C PRO A 204 -16.20 -8.73 0.28
N VAL A 205 -15.59 -8.02 1.24
CA VAL A 205 -15.31 -8.57 2.59
C VAL A 205 -16.57 -9.02 3.32
N THR A 206 -17.72 -8.44 2.98
CA THR A 206 -19.04 -8.78 3.52
C THR A 206 -19.68 -10.01 2.86
N ALA A 207 -19.03 -10.65 1.89
CA ALA A 207 -19.51 -11.91 1.33
C ALA A 207 -19.30 -13.07 2.33
N PRO A 208 -20.17 -14.09 2.37
CA PRO A 208 -19.97 -15.27 3.21
C PRO A 208 -18.62 -15.95 2.92
N LEU A 209 -17.95 -16.49 3.94
CA LEU A 209 -16.62 -17.09 3.80
C LEU A 209 -16.59 -18.27 2.81
N ASP A 210 -17.72 -18.97 2.63
CA ASP A 210 -17.91 -19.97 1.55
C ASP A 210 -17.95 -19.36 0.15
N GLU A 211 -18.56 -18.18 -0.02
CA GLU A 211 -18.53 -17.49 -1.30
C GLU A 211 -17.12 -16.98 -1.61
N ILE A 212 -16.41 -16.44 -0.61
CA ILE A 212 -15.01 -16.01 -0.72
C ILE A 212 -14.14 -17.22 -1.12
N ALA A 213 -14.18 -18.32 -0.36
CA ALA A 213 -13.40 -19.53 -0.65
C ALA A 213 -13.70 -20.10 -2.05
N ARG A 214 -14.98 -20.27 -2.40
CA ARG A 214 -15.41 -20.75 -3.73
C ARG A 214 -14.93 -19.84 -4.86
N ARG A 215 -14.89 -18.52 -4.66
CA ARG A 215 -14.37 -17.56 -5.65
C ARG A 215 -12.85 -17.57 -5.73
N LEU A 216 -12.15 -17.80 -4.62
CA LEU A 216 -10.70 -18.01 -4.62
C LEU A 216 -10.31 -19.32 -5.32
N GLU A 217 -11.11 -20.39 -5.21
CA GLU A 217 -10.89 -21.63 -5.98
C GLU A 217 -11.24 -21.49 -7.46
N ALA A 218 -12.41 -20.94 -7.79
CA ALA A 218 -12.80 -20.73 -9.18
C ALA A 218 -11.85 -19.75 -9.90
N PHE A 219 -11.22 -18.84 -9.16
CA PHE A 219 -10.16 -18.01 -9.70
C PHE A 219 -8.81 -18.75 -9.72
N ARG A 220 -8.26 -19.17 -8.58
CA ARG A 220 -6.83 -19.50 -8.35
C ARG A 220 -5.92 -18.27 -8.50
N PRO A 221 -5.93 -17.32 -7.53
CA PRO A 221 -4.99 -16.19 -7.53
C PRO A 221 -3.56 -16.66 -7.27
N THR A 222 -2.58 -15.93 -7.82
CA THR A 222 -1.17 -16.02 -7.45
C THR A 222 -0.81 -14.98 -6.37
N VAL A 223 -1.59 -13.91 -6.26
CA VAL A 223 -1.44 -12.83 -5.27
C VAL A 223 -2.79 -12.58 -4.58
N LEU A 224 -2.82 -12.61 -3.25
CA LEU A 224 -4.02 -12.39 -2.45
C LEU A 224 -3.84 -11.17 -1.54
N ALA A 225 -4.73 -10.19 -1.65
CA ALA A 225 -4.73 -8.96 -0.85
C ALA A 225 -5.99 -8.91 0.03
N SER A 226 -5.84 -8.74 1.34
CA SER A 226 -6.99 -8.73 2.27
C SER A 226 -6.63 -8.21 3.68
N TYR A 227 -7.65 -7.87 4.48
CA TYR A 227 -7.51 -7.63 5.92
C TYR A 227 -7.00 -8.87 6.68
N SER A 228 -6.26 -8.65 7.77
CA SER A 228 -5.63 -9.68 8.60
C SER A 228 -6.61 -10.71 9.17
N THR A 229 -7.77 -10.25 9.66
CA THR A 229 -8.87 -11.07 10.19
C THR A 229 -9.35 -12.09 9.18
N VAL A 230 -9.57 -11.65 7.93
CA VAL A 230 -10.02 -12.50 6.82
C VAL A 230 -8.92 -13.46 6.36
N LEU A 231 -7.67 -13.01 6.30
CA LEU A 231 -6.53 -13.87 5.95
C LEU A 231 -6.36 -15.02 6.94
N ARG A 232 -6.56 -14.74 8.25
CA ARG A 232 -6.59 -15.77 9.28
C ARG A 232 -7.74 -16.76 9.08
N ALA A 233 -8.97 -16.28 8.83
CA ALA A 233 -10.12 -17.16 8.60
C ALA A 233 -9.95 -18.05 7.35
N LEU A 234 -9.30 -17.53 6.29
CA LEU A 234 -8.95 -18.32 5.11
C LEU A 234 -7.80 -19.32 5.40
N ALA A 235 -6.86 -18.98 6.27
CA ALA A 235 -5.81 -19.89 6.74
C ALA A 235 -6.37 -21.05 7.58
N GLU A 236 -7.38 -20.80 8.42
CA GLU A 236 -8.10 -21.85 9.16
C GLU A 236 -8.72 -22.88 8.20
N ARG A 237 -9.43 -22.41 7.16
CA ARG A 237 -10.00 -23.29 6.11
C ARG A 237 -8.95 -24.00 5.26
N LYS A 238 -7.81 -23.35 5.01
CA LYS A 238 -6.67 -23.92 4.29
C LYS A 238 -6.04 -25.08 5.06
N HIS A 239 -5.86 -24.94 6.38
CA HIS A 239 -5.42 -26.02 7.25
C HIS A 239 -6.45 -27.15 7.38
N ALA A 240 -7.74 -26.85 7.36
CA ALA A 240 -8.82 -27.85 7.33
C ALA A 240 -8.94 -28.60 5.98
N GLY A 241 -8.20 -28.19 4.94
CA GLY A 241 -8.27 -28.79 3.60
C GLY A 241 -9.47 -28.32 2.76
N GLU A 242 -10.28 -27.39 3.27
CA GLU A 242 -11.46 -26.82 2.60
C GLU A 242 -11.09 -25.79 1.53
N LEU A 243 -9.89 -25.21 1.62
CA LEU A 243 -9.34 -24.24 0.66
C LEU A 243 -8.05 -24.81 0.06
N LEU A 244 -7.97 -24.90 -1.26
CA LEU A 244 -6.87 -25.51 -2.01
C LEU A 244 -6.00 -24.47 -2.75
N CYS A 245 -6.39 -23.21 -2.81
CA CYS A 245 -5.64 -22.14 -3.47
C CYS A 245 -4.33 -21.86 -2.73
N SER A 246 -3.26 -21.61 -3.47
CA SER A 246 -1.93 -21.31 -2.93
C SER A 246 -1.37 -20.11 -3.71
N PRO A 247 -1.65 -18.86 -3.28
CA PRO A 247 -0.92 -17.70 -3.79
C PRO A 247 0.56 -17.80 -3.38
N HIS A 248 1.48 -17.18 -4.13
CA HIS A 248 2.90 -17.08 -3.74
C HIS A 248 3.16 -15.90 -2.79
N THR A 249 2.30 -14.87 -2.87
CA THR A 249 2.40 -13.65 -2.07
C THR A 249 1.02 -13.30 -1.51
N ILE A 250 1.00 -13.01 -0.22
CA ILE A 250 -0.15 -12.47 0.50
C ILE A 250 0.19 -11.04 0.93
N TRP A 251 -0.70 -10.10 0.67
CA TRP A 251 -0.57 -8.70 1.09
C TRP A 251 -1.68 -8.37 2.09
N TYR A 252 -1.35 -7.65 3.16
CA TYR A 252 -2.30 -7.14 4.13
C TYR A 252 -2.14 -5.65 4.39
N GLY A 253 -3.24 -5.00 4.78
CA GLY A 253 -3.29 -3.58 5.08
C GLY A 253 -4.64 -3.20 5.69
N GLY A 254 -4.71 -2.03 6.33
CA GLY A 254 -5.92 -1.54 7.02
C GLY A 254 -6.23 -2.21 8.38
N GLU A 255 -5.54 -3.30 8.71
CA GLU A 255 -5.51 -3.94 10.03
C GLU A 255 -4.06 -4.28 10.41
N TRP A 256 -3.74 -4.32 11.70
CA TRP A 256 -2.47 -4.87 12.17
C TRP A 256 -2.43 -6.40 11.99
N MET A 257 -1.24 -6.98 11.87
CA MET A 257 -1.04 -8.43 11.90
C MET A 257 0.09 -8.80 12.87
N GLY A 258 -0.28 -9.32 14.04
CA GLY A 258 0.69 -9.79 15.03
C GLY A 258 1.50 -10.99 14.54
N PRO A 259 2.75 -11.21 15.03
CA PRO A 259 3.65 -12.25 14.53
C PRO A 259 3.06 -13.66 14.50
N GLN A 260 2.25 -14.03 15.50
CA GLN A 260 1.58 -15.34 15.58
C GLN A 260 0.52 -15.49 14.47
N CYS A 261 -0.19 -14.42 14.12
CA CYS A 261 -1.17 -14.41 13.04
C CYS A 261 -0.48 -14.52 11.68
N ARG A 262 0.65 -13.82 11.49
CA ARG A 262 1.51 -13.96 10.31
C ARG A 262 1.96 -15.40 10.13
N GLN A 263 2.63 -15.98 11.13
CA GLN A 263 3.17 -17.33 11.06
C GLN A 263 2.08 -18.38 10.74
N TYR A 264 0.88 -18.19 11.28
CA TYR A 264 -0.28 -19.03 10.97
C TYR A 264 -0.73 -18.91 9.50
N VAL A 265 -0.81 -17.68 8.96
CA VAL A 265 -1.17 -17.46 7.54
C VAL A 265 -0.08 -17.97 6.59
N GLU A 266 1.19 -17.70 6.89
CA GLU A 266 2.34 -18.15 6.08
C GLU A 266 2.44 -19.68 6.04
N SER A 267 2.25 -20.35 7.19
CA SER A 267 2.28 -21.82 7.25
C SER A 267 1.08 -22.50 6.58
N ALA A 268 -0.09 -21.86 6.56
CA ALA A 268 -1.26 -22.37 5.84
C ALA A 268 -1.07 -22.34 4.32
N PHE A 269 -0.58 -21.22 3.78
CA PHE A 269 -0.52 -21.01 2.33
C PHE A 269 0.81 -21.39 1.68
N GLY A 270 1.90 -21.51 2.46
CA GLY A 270 3.26 -21.66 1.92
C GLY A 270 3.73 -20.38 1.21
N ALA A 271 3.17 -19.23 1.58
CA ALA A 271 3.30 -17.95 0.90
C ALA A 271 4.06 -16.94 1.76
N ARG A 272 4.75 -15.98 1.15
CA ARG A 272 5.26 -14.81 1.87
C ARG A 272 4.10 -13.87 2.21
N VAL A 273 3.97 -13.46 3.46
CA VAL A 273 3.11 -12.32 3.84
C VAL A 273 3.93 -11.04 3.81
N ALA A 274 3.34 -9.94 3.35
CA ALA A 274 3.88 -8.59 3.45
C ALA A 274 2.78 -7.59 3.80
N GLY A 275 3.10 -6.58 4.60
CA GLY A 275 2.17 -5.52 5.01
C GLY A 275 2.46 -4.17 4.35
N ASP A 276 1.44 -3.32 4.32
CA ASP A 276 1.63 -1.87 4.29
C ASP A 276 0.87 -1.17 5.44
N TYR A 277 1.28 0.05 5.74
CA TYR A 277 0.58 0.93 6.67
C TYR A 277 0.22 2.24 5.96
N GLY A 278 -1.04 2.63 6.10
CA GLY A 278 -1.66 3.61 5.21
C GLY A 278 -2.96 4.19 5.76
N ALA A 279 -3.31 5.37 5.26
CA ALA A 279 -4.53 6.09 5.59
C ALA A 279 -5.24 6.59 4.31
N SER A 280 -6.48 7.03 4.40
CA SER A 280 -7.17 7.66 3.24
C SER A 280 -6.60 9.04 2.91
N GLU A 281 -6.02 9.67 3.93
CA GLU A 281 -5.20 10.87 3.92
C GLU A 281 -3.90 10.67 3.11
N PHE A 282 -3.21 9.53 3.30
CA PHE A 282 -1.97 9.18 2.61
C PHE A 282 -1.78 7.66 2.53
N MET A 283 -1.76 7.07 1.33
CA MET A 283 -1.95 5.62 1.16
C MET A 283 -0.80 4.75 1.66
N ASN A 284 0.46 5.18 1.52
CA ASN A 284 1.62 4.31 1.80
C ASN A 284 2.58 5.00 2.78
N ILE A 285 2.12 5.17 4.03
CA ILE A 285 2.90 5.78 5.12
C ILE A 285 4.16 4.96 5.40
N ALA A 286 4.01 3.64 5.48
CA ALA A 286 5.11 2.70 5.66
C ALA A 286 4.84 1.40 4.87
N PHE A 287 5.91 0.65 4.61
CA PHE A 287 5.88 -0.58 3.81
C PHE A 287 6.79 -1.63 4.44
N GLU A 288 6.49 -2.90 4.25
CA GLU A 288 7.33 -3.99 4.77
C GLU A 288 8.47 -4.36 3.81
N CYS A 289 9.67 -4.61 4.34
CA CYS A 289 10.80 -5.14 3.56
C CYS A 289 10.88 -6.68 3.61
N GLU A 290 11.79 -7.26 2.83
CA GLU A 290 12.01 -8.72 2.78
C GLU A 290 12.43 -9.38 4.12
N LYS A 291 12.67 -8.59 5.17
CA LYS A 291 12.97 -9.09 6.53
C LYS A 291 11.73 -9.14 7.46
N GLY A 292 10.57 -8.68 7.00
CA GLY A 292 9.37 -8.52 7.84
C GLY A 292 9.30 -7.20 8.61
N GLU A 293 10.29 -6.32 8.47
CA GLU A 293 10.38 -5.03 9.17
C GLU A 293 9.63 -3.92 8.40
N LEU A 294 8.91 -3.07 9.15
CA LEU A 294 8.10 -1.98 8.60
C LEU A 294 8.91 -0.67 8.49
N HIS A 295 9.12 -0.19 7.27
CA HIS A 295 9.88 1.03 6.96
C HIS A 295 8.98 2.18 6.55
N VAL A 296 9.11 3.32 7.24
CA VAL A 296 8.41 4.56 6.89
C VAL A 296 8.92 5.09 5.55
N ASN A 297 8.02 5.57 4.68
CA ASN A 297 8.37 6.34 3.48
C ASN A 297 8.76 7.78 3.85
N SER A 298 9.79 7.89 4.69
CA SER A 298 10.21 9.09 5.39
C SER A 298 10.65 10.23 4.46
N ASP A 299 10.96 9.95 3.19
CA ASP A 299 11.19 11.00 2.21
C ASP A 299 9.88 11.69 1.76
N TRP A 300 8.74 10.99 1.74
CA TRP A 300 7.43 11.52 1.29
C TRP A 300 6.47 11.94 2.40
N VAL A 301 6.59 11.36 3.59
CA VAL A 301 5.77 11.69 4.77
C VAL A 301 6.68 11.90 5.98
N ILE A 302 6.42 12.95 6.77
CA ILE A 302 6.92 12.98 8.16
C ILE A 302 5.85 12.32 9.02
N LEU A 303 6.27 11.30 9.76
CA LEU A 303 5.53 10.59 10.79
C LEU A 303 6.13 11.03 12.13
N GLU A 304 5.32 11.70 12.96
CA GLU A 304 5.70 12.11 14.31
C GLU A 304 4.78 11.40 15.32
N PRO A 305 5.31 10.52 16.19
CA PRO A 305 4.54 9.93 17.28
C PRO A 305 4.18 11.00 18.31
N VAL A 306 2.94 11.01 18.81
CA VAL A 306 2.42 12.07 19.70
C VAL A 306 1.70 11.53 20.93
N ASP A 307 1.75 12.31 22.01
CA ASP A 307 1.10 12.02 23.29
C ASP A 307 -0.42 12.29 23.26
N GLU A 308 -1.06 12.27 24.44
CA GLU A 308 -2.50 12.61 24.58
C GLU A 308 -2.85 14.07 24.27
N ARG A 309 -1.85 14.96 24.25
CA ARG A 309 -1.98 16.41 24.04
C ARG A 309 -1.58 16.83 22.63
N GLY A 310 -1.12 15.89 21.80
CA GLY A 310 -0.62 16.13 20.45
C GLY A 310 0.84 16.62 20.40
N ALA A 311 1.59 16.52 21.50
CA ALA A 311 3.00 16.86 21.57
C ALA A 311 3.87 15.67 21.14
N ALA A 312 4.98 15.94 20.44
CA ALA A 312 5.90 14.92 19.94
C ALA A 312 6.57 14.11 21.08
N VAL A 313 6.54 12.78 20.95
CA VAL A 313 7.18 11.85 21.90
C VAL A 313 8.67 11.67 21.54
N PRO A 314 9.60 11.68 22.52
CA PRO A 314 11.02 11.43 22.26
C PRO A 314 11.32 10.09 21.58
N VAL A 315 12.37 10.07 20.75
CA VAL A 315 12.78 8.86 20.02
C VAL A 315 13.24 7.78 21.00
N GLY A 316 12.49 6.68 21.05
CA GLY A 316 12.75 5.54 21.93
C GLY A 316 11.83 5.45 23.16
N GLU A 317 11.03 6.48 23.43
CA GLU A 317 9.99 6.43 24.46
C GLU A 317 8.70 5.79 23.89
N PRO A 318 7.98 4.96 24.66
CA PRO A 318 6.74 4.33 24.22
C PRO A 318 5.60 5.35 24.17
N VAL A 319 4.89 5.41 23.04
CA VAL A 319 3.59 6.10 22.96
C VAL A 319 2.59 5.31 23.81
N GLY A 320 2.13 5.88 24.92
CA GLY A 320 1.41 5.15 25.96
C GLY A 320 0.12 4.46 25.49
N ASP A 321 -0.17 3.29 26.10
CA ASP A 321 -1.30 2.40 25.80
C ASP A 321 -2.67 3.01 26.20
N GLY A 322 -3.11 4.04 25.46
CA GLY A 322 -4.42 4.65 25.61
C GLY A 322 -5.53 3.66 25.21
N ALA A 323 -6.22 3.10 26.20
CA ALA A 323 -7.15 1.97 26.11
C ALA A 323 -8.48 2.25 25.34
N ALA A 324 -8.38 2.61 24.07
CA ALA A 324 -9.48 2.67 23.10
C ALA A 324 -8.99 2.50 21.64
N HIS A 325 -7.77 2.01 21.43
CA HIS A 325 -7.09 1.97 20.13
C HIS A 325 -6.79 0.53 19.69
N GLN A 326 -6.66 0.29 18.38
CA GLN A 326 -6.19 -1.03 17.89
C GLN A 326 -4.73 -1.25 18.32
N PRO A 327 -4.40 -2.37 18.99
CA PRO A 327 -3.02 -2.68 19.35
C PRO A 327 -2.12 -2.69 18.10
N GLY A 328 -1.05 -1.89 18.13
CA GLY A 328 -0.10 -1.75 17.01
C GLY A 328 -0.26 -0.51 16.13
N GLN A 329 -1.29 0.33 16.32
CA GLN A 329 -1.32 1.67 15.72
C GLN A 329 -0.88 2.74 16.74
N PRO A 330 0.25 3.43 16.56
CA PRO A 330 0.66 4.52 17.45
C PRO A 330 -0.19 5.77 17.20
N ARG A 331 -0.46 6.55 18.26
CA ARG A 331 -0.94 7.93 18.06
C ARG A 331 0.16 8.72 17.37
N ALA A 332 -0.17 9.26 16.21
CA ALA A 332 0.80 9.84 15.30
C ALA A 332 0.15 10.92 14.43
N THR A 333 0.91 12.00 14.20
CA THR A 333 0.55 13.03 13.22
C THR A 333 1.34 12.78 11.94
N PHE A 334 0.65 12.80 10.80
CA PHE A 334 1.23 12.55 9.48
C PHE A 334 1.16 13.82 8.64
N HIS A 335 2.30 14.24 8.10
CA HIS A 335 2.39 15.41 7.21
C HIS A 335 2.84 14.97 5.82
N PRO A 336 1.91 14.79 4.86
CA PRO A 336 2.24 14.42 3.47
C PRO A 336 2.96 15.58 2.77
N LEU A 337 4.24 15.40 2.42
CA LEU A 337 5.13 16.51 2.05
C LEU A 337 4.96 17.00 0.59
N ARG A 338 3.74 16.92 0.05
CA ARG A 338 3.45 17.12 -1.37
C ARG A 338 3.13 18.57 -1.71
N THR A 339 3.40 18.97 -2.95
CA THR A 339 2.88 20.19 -3.56
C THR A 339 2.43 19.94 -4.99
N GLY A 340 1.36 20.59 -5.41
CA GLY A 340 1.06 20.75 -6.84
C GLY A 340 2.17 21.54 -7.53
N ARG A 341 2.90 20.92 -8.46
CA ARG A 341 3.85 21.63 -9.33
C ARG A 341 3.11 22.21 -10.53
N GLN A 342 2.87 23.52 -10.51
CA GLN A 342 2.81 24.25 -11.77
C GLN A 342 4.24 24.35 -12.35
N ARG A 343 4.39 24.38 -13.68
CA ARG A 343 5.70 24.60 -14.31
C ARG A 343 6.14 26.05 -14.06
N ASP A 344 7.32 26.22 -13.50
CA ASP A 344 8.05 27.49 -13.57
C ASP A 344 8.53 27.70 -15.03
N PRO A 345 8.08 28.77 -15.73
CA PRO A 345 8.52 29.06 -17.10
C PRO A 345 9.92 29.68 -17.16
N GLY A 346 10.47 30.17 -16.03
CA GLY A 346 11.80 30.81 -15.96
C GLY A 346 12.97 29.82 -15.87
N ALA A 347 12.72 28.55 -15.57
CA ALA A 347 13.75 27.53 -15.42
C ALA A 347 14.46 27.21 -16.76
N ARG A 348 15.60 27.87 -17.01
CA ARG A 348 16.44 27.63 -18.20
C ARG A 348 16.79 26.14 -18.34
N ARG A 349 16.50 25.56 -19.51
CA ARG A 349 16.73 24.13 -19.79
C ARG A 349 18.21 23.75 -19.74
N VAL A 350 18.67 23.21 -18.60
CA VAL A 350 19.96 22.52 -18.52
C VAL A 350 19.87 21.24 -19.36
N ARG A 351 20.48 21.25 -20.56
CA ARG A 351 20.70 20.04 -21.36
C ARG A 351 21.77 19.19 -20.68
N LEU A 352 21.35 18.27 -19.81
CA LEU A 352 22.20 17.15 -19.39
C LEU A 352 22.53 16.30 -20.63
N ARG A 353 23.77 16.41 -21.12
CA ARG A 353 24.32 15.42 -22.06
C ARG A 353 24.58 14.13 -21.28
N PRO A 354 24.22 12.94 -21.81
CA PRO A 354 24.63 11.68 -21.22
C PRO A 354 26.16 11.59 -21.19
N ALA A 355 26.74 11.36 -20.01
CA ALA A 355 28.15 11.05 -19.86
C ALA A 355 28.38 9.58 -20.26
N LEU A 356 28.65 9.35 -21.55
CA LEU A 356 29.10 8.03 -22.02
C LEU A 356 30.50 7.75 -21.48
N SER A 357 30.63 6.75 -20.61
CA SER A 357 31.90 6.32 -20.04
C SER A 357 32.85 5.80 -21.12
N ALA A 358 33.79 6.64 -21.56
CA ALA A 358 34.78 6.29 -22.56
C ALA A 358 35.89 5.41 -21.94
N HIS A 359 35.83 4.08 -22.14
CA HIS A 359 36.98 3.22 -21.91
C HIS A 359 38.12 3.56 -22.91
N PRO A 360 39.37 3.75 -22.45
CA PRO A 360 40.49 4.12 -23.32
C PRO A 360 40.98 2.90 -24.13
N ARG A 361 40.37 2.68 -25.30
CA ARG A 361 40.90 1.73 -26.30
C ARG A 361 42.26 2.22 -26.81
N ARG A 362 43.36 1.61 -26.35
CA ARG A 362 44.71 1.80 -26.91
C ARG A 362 44.66 1.56 -28.43
N ARG A 363 45.09 2.56 -29.22
CA ARG A 363 45.27 2.40 -30.68
C ARG A 363 46.59 1.67 -30.94
N ALA A 364 46.54 0.58 -31.70
CA ALA A 364 47.73 0.07 -32.38
C ALA A 364 48.08 1.00 -33.56
N PRO A 365 49.36 1.29 -33.84
CA PRO A 365 49.76 2.07 -35.00
C PRO A 365 49.56 1.27 -36.30
N ARG A 366 49.08 1.94 -37.35
CA ARG A 366 49.08 1.39 -38.72
C ARG A 366 50.52 1.35 -39.24
N ARG A 367 50.90 0.29 -39.95
CA ARG A 367 52.14 0.24 -40.75
C ARG A 367 51.85 0.69 -42.18
N ASP A 368 52.84 1.32 -42.78
CA ASP A 368 52.81 1.90 -44.13
C ASP A 368 53.45 0.90 -45.14
N PRO A 369 52.82 0.57 -46.28
CA PRO A 369 53.22 -0.60 -47.09
C PRO A 369 54.13 -0.28 -48.29
N ALA A 370 55.25 0.44 -48.10
CA ALA A 370 56.19 0.72 -49.21
C ALA A 370 57.67 0.96 -48.79
N ALA A 371 58.36 -0.05 -48.24
CA ALA A 371 59.83 -0.06 -48.14
C ALA A 371 60.37 -1.50 -48.23
N ALA A 372 61.43 -1.73 -49.01
CA ALA A 372 61.89 -3.07 -49.37
C ALA A 372 63.41 -3.27 -49.21
N ARG A 373 63.81 -4.56 -49.14
CA ARG A 373 65.17 -5.10 -49.30
C ARG A 373 66.20 -4.77 -48.20
N ARG A 374 66.51 -5.79 -47.38
CA ARG A 374 67.84 -6.46 -47.23
C ARG A 374 67.61 -7.76 -46.41
N GLU A 375 68.02 -8.94 -46.87
CA GLU A 375 69.32 -9.63 -46.65
C GLU A 375 69.59 -9.99 -45.16
N ARG A 376 70.09 -11.18 -44.75
CA ARG A 376 70.40 -12.48 -45.41
C ARG A 376 70.64 -13.59 -44.34
N ARG A 377 70.28 -14.85 -44.64
CA ARG A 377 70.84 -16.16 -44.14
C ARG A 377 70.73 -16.56 -42.64
N PRO A 378 71.01 -17.85 -42.26
CA PRO A 378 70.59 -18.45 -40.97
C PRO A 378 71.70 -19.19 -40.14
N ASP A 379 71.30 -19.65 -38.93
CA ASP A 379 71.81 -20.80 -38.14
C ASP A 379 73.26 -20.76 -37.58
N PRO A 380 73.66 -21.66 -36.63
CA PRO A 380 72.90 -22.63 -35.81
C PRO A 380 73.24 -22.58 -34.28
N GLY A 381 72.77 -23.56 -33.46
CA GLY A 381 73.35 -23.83 -32.12
C GLY A 381 72.57 -24.76 -31.17
N ASP A 382 72.88 -26.07 -31.20
CA ASP A 382 73.02 -27.08 -30.09
C ASP A 382 72.08 -27.15 -28.85
N ALA A 383 71.87 -28.33 -28.19
CA ALA A 383 72.01 -29.74 -28.59
C ALA A 383 71.34 -30.72 -27.58
N ALA A 384 70.85 -31.85 -28.11
CA ALA A 384 70.71 -33.20 -27.53
C ALA A 384 70.49 -33.46 -26.00
N ARG A 385 69.32 -34.04 -25.65
CA ARG A 385 69.08 -35.40 -25.05
C ARG A 385 67.70 -35.48 -24.37
N ALA A 386 67.05 -36.64 -24.15
CA ALA A 386 66.91 -37.91 -24.87
C ALA A 386 65.94 -38.84 -24.10
N GLN A 387 64.99 -39.51 -24.79
CA GLN A 387 64.42 -40.86 -24.46
C GLN A 387 63.64 -41.04 -23.13
N HIS A 388 62.62 -41.89 -22.94
CA HIS A 388 61.77 -42.78 -23.77
C HIS A 388 60.27 -42.58 -23.31
N GLY A 389 59.19 -43.04 -23.96
CA GLY A 389 58.73 -44.44 -24.19
C GLY A 389 58.12 -45.06 -22.91
N HIS A 390 56.98 -45.77 -22.90
CA HIS A 390 56.10 -46.23 -24.00
C HIS A 390 54.64 -46.54 -23.54
N ARG A 391 53.85 -47.27 -24.36
CA ARG A 391 52.37 -47.47 -24.33
C ARG A 391 51.81 -48.50 -23.30
N GLY A 392 50.50 -48.40 -23.01
CA GLY A 392 49.60 -49.52 -22.60
C GLY A 392 48.84 -49.31 -21.27
N GLY A 393 47.64 -49.86 -21.01
CA GLY A 393 46.66 -50.54 -21.89
C GLY A 393 45.62 -51.43 -21.15
N CYS A 394 44.31 -51.20 -21.36
CA CYS A 394 43.12 -52.08 -21.11
C CYS A 394 42.86 -52.76 -19.73
N GLY A 395 41.62 -52.70 -19.20
CA GLY A 395 41.23 -53.44 -17.97
C GLY A 395 39.73 -53.44 -17.55
N ARG A 396 38.94 -54.36 -18.14
CA ARG A 396 37.59 -54.94 -17.82
C ARG A 396 36.74 -54.57 -16.57
N ALA A 397 35.41 -54.72 -16.72
CA ALA A 397 34.34 -54.83 -15.69
C ALA A 397 34.07 -56.34 -15.31
N PRO A 398 33.01 -56.82 -14.56
CA PRO A 398 31.70 -56.21 -14.20
C PRO A 398 31.11 -56.53 -12.77
N VAL A 399 29.78 -56.36 -12.63
CA VAL A 399 28.80 -56.55 -11.50
C VAL A 399 28.37 -58.05 -11.28
N PRO A 400 27.31 -58.48 -10.51
CA PRO A 400 26.36 -57.85 -9.53
C PRO A 400 26.00 -58.68 -8.23
N GLY A 401 25.06 -58.16 -7.41
CA GLY A 401 24.14 -58.91 -6.51
C GLY A 401 23.42 -57.98 -5.51
N GLY A 402 22.16 -58.13 -5.07
CA GLY A 402 21.06 -59.09 -5.36
C GLY A 402 20.19 -59.28 -4.08
N THR A 403 18.85 -59.41 -4.07
CA THR A 403 17.80 -59.45 -5.12
C THR A 403 16.84 -58.22 -5.00
N GLY A 404 15.49 -58.19 -4.86
CA GLY A 404 14.36 -59.15 -4.79
C GLY A 404 13.25 -58.61 -3.84
N GLY A 405 11.93 -58.75 -4.03
CA GLY A 405 11.11 -59.26 -5.14
C GLY A 405 9.67 -58.68 -5.13
N ALA A 406 8.87 -58.93 -6.17
CA ALA A 406 7.62 -58.20 -6.48
C ALA A 406 6.31 -59.00 -6.24
N SER A 407 5.14 -58.31 -6.28
CA SER A 407 3.92 -58.84 -6.92
C SER A 407 2.90 -57.72 -7.26
N GLN A 408 1.92 -58.04 -8.10
CA GLN A 408 0.81 -57.17 -8.56
C GLN A 408 -0.54 -57.81 -8.23
N ALA A 409 -1.60 -57.02 -8.03
CA ALA A 409 -2.99 -57.42 -8.26
C ALA A 409 -3.93 -56.21 -8.34
N ALA A 410 -5.06 -56.34 -9.07
CA ALA A 410 -6.15 -55.37 -9.15
C ALA A 410 -7.51 -56.13 -9.29
N PRO A 411 -8.68 -55.53 -9.61
CA PRO A 411 -9.72 -55.38 -8.60
C PRO A 411 -11.08 -56.03 -8.94
N ALA A 412 -11.90 -56.32 -7.91
CA ALA A 412 -13.32 -56.65 -8.06
C ALA A 412 -14.12 -56.37 -6.77
N GLY A 413 -15.42 -56.10 -6.89
CA GLY A 413 -16.35 -56.02 -5.73
C GLY A 413 -17.54 -55.07 -5.93
N ARG A 414 -18.70 -55.60 -6.33
CA ARG A 414 -19.98 -54.84 -6.36
C ARG A 414 -20.83 -55.18 -5.13
N GLY A 415 -21.42 -54.18 -4.47
CA GLY A 415 -22.48 -54.35 -3.46
C GLY A 415 -23.66 -53.41 -3.76
N ARG A 416 -24.89 -53.91 -3.73
CA ARG A 416 -26.09 -53.14 -4.13
C ARG A 416 -27.34 -53.61 -3.39
N GLN A 417 -27.84 -52.84 -2.42
CA GLN A 417 -29.16 -52.91 -1.75
C GLN A 417 -29.21 -51.79 -0.68
N ARG A 418 -30.34 -51.32 -0.16
CA ARG A 418 -31.69 -51.03 -0.71
C ARG A 418 -32.45 -50.21 0.36
N ARG A 419 -33.26 -49.23 -0.06
CA ARG A 419 -34.39 -48.58 0.64
C ARG A 419 -34.50 -48.71 2.18
N GLY A 420 -34.49 -47.56 2.86
CA GLY A 420 -35.19 -47.33 4.14
C GLY A 420 -35.67 -45.87 4.17
N ALA A 421 -36.87 -45.62 4.70
CA ALA A 421 -37.39 -44.28 4.95
C ALA A 421 -37.66 -44.12 6.45
N GLY A 422 -37.55 -42.90 6.97
CA GLY A 422 -37.78 -42.60 8.38
C GLY A 422 -37.56 -41.12 8.65
N GLU A 423 -38.60 -40.45 9.13
CA GLU A 423 -38.56 -39.05 9.56
C GLU A 423 -38.19 -38.98 11.06
N SER A 424 -37.42 -37.96 11.45
CA SER A 424 -37.47 -37.37 12.81
C SER A 424 -36.71 -36.05 12.81
N GLU A 425 -37.11 -35.15 13.72
CA GLU A 425 -36.69 -33.74 13.75
C GLU A 425 -35.61 -33.49 14.83
N GLU A 426 -35.30 -32.19 15.01
CA GLU A 426 -34.50 -31.59 16.09
C GLU A 426 -32.97 -31.88 16.13
N GLY A 427 -32.11 -30.87 16.31
CA GLY A 427 -32.40 -29.43 16.39
C GLY A 427 -31.14 -28.57 16.25
N ALA A 428 -31.23 -27.49 15.47
CA ALA A 428 -30.10 -26.59 15.20
C ALA A 428 -30.16 -25.32 16.06
N ARG A 429 -29.15 -25.11 16.92
CA ARG A 429 -28.99 -23.86 17.69
C ARG A 429 -28.10 -22.86 16.93
N GLY A 430 -28.69 -22.13 15.99
CA GLY A 430 -28.04 -20.98 15.34
C GLY A 430 -28.29 -19.68 16.12
N LEU A 431 -27.23 -19.02 16.62
CA LEU A 431 -27.31 -17.60 16.99
C LEU A 431 -27.05 -16.74 15.76
N ALA A 432 -28.02 -15.89 15.42
CA ALA A 432 -27.85 -14.85 14.42
C ALA A 432 -27.86 -13.47 15.10
N ILE A 433 -26.91 -12.61 14.73
CA ILE A 433 -26.88 -11.19 15.13
C ILE A 433 -27.00 -10.36 13.83
N GLY A 434 -28.12 -9.67 13.68
CA GLY A 434 -28.39 -8.81 12.51
C GLY A 434 -28.00 -7.34 12.75
N PRO A 435 -27.68 -6.57 11.70
CA PRO A 435 -27.43 -5.14 11.82
C PRO A 435 -28.73 -4.34 12.01
N GLY A 436 -28.71 -3.36 12.92
CA GLY A 436 -29.86 -2.50 13.18
C GLY A 436 -29.99 -1.35 12.17
N ALA A 437 -31.20 -1.16 11.63
CA ALA A 437 -31.57 0.00 10.82
C ALA A 437 -32.50 0.94 11.61
N ALA A 438 -32.23 2.24 11.58
CA ALA A 438 -33.07 3.24 12.25
C ALA A 438 -34.34 3.54 11.44
N GLY A 439 -35.51 3.38 12.06
CA GLY A 439 -36.82 3.54 11.40
C GLY A 439 -37.41 4.95 11.50
N HIS A 440 -37.86 5.47 10.36
CA HIS A 440 -38.68 6.69 10.26
C HIS A 440 -40.18 6.31 10.36
N ARG A 441 -40.97 6.94 11.23
CA ARG A 441 -42.44 6.96 11.14
C ARG A 441 -43.05 8.23 11.74
N ASP A 442 -43.94 8.86 10.98
CA ASP A 442 -44.97 9.76 11.48
C ASP A 442 -46.12 8.98 12.15
N HIS A 443 -46.87 9.63 13.05
CA HIS A 443 -48.32 9.82 12.84
C HIS A 443 -48.92 10.91 13.77
N ARG A 444 -50.12 11.38 13.43
CA ARG A 444 -50.69 12.69 13.81
C ARG A 444 -51.43 12.78 15.17
N ALA A 445 -51.45 14.03 15.67
CA ALA A 445 -52.54 14.75 16.37
C ALA A 445 -52.87 14.46 17.85
N GLY A 446 -53.05 15.53 18.66
CA GLY A 446 -53.42 15.38 20.09
C GLY A 446 -53.61 16.61 21.01
N ARG A 447 -54.03 17.79 20.52
CA ARG A 447 -54.40 19.02 21.33
C ARG A 447 -53.29 19.70 22.16
N ALA A 448 -53.57 20.95 22.54
CA ALA A 448 -52.85 21.85 23.47
C ALA A 448 -53.90 22.74 24.19
N PRO A 449 -53.57 23.72 25.07
CA PRO A 449 -52.29 24.06 25.71
C PRO A 449 -52.37 24.18 27.26
N ARG A 450 -51.22 24.44 27.94
CA ARG A 450 -51.14 25.18 29.23
C ARG A 450 -49.70 25.59 29.60
N ARG A 451 -49.58 26.71 30.32
CA ARG A 451 -48.37 27.40 30.88
C ARG A 451 -48.87 28.35 32.00
N PRO A 452 -48.01 28.92 32.86
CA PRO A 452 -46.96 28.35 33.72
C PRO A 452 -47.41 28.41 35.21
N PRO A 453 -46.56 28.22 36.26
CA PRO A 453 -45.59 29.21 36.76
C PRO A 453 -44.23 28.55 37.14
N GLY A 454 -43.24 29.15 37.82
CA GLY A 454 -43.05 30.49 38.41
C GLY A 454 -41.61 30.70 38.93
N GLU A 455 -41.27 31.91 39.38
CA GLU A 455 -39.88 32.36 39.66
C GLU A 455 -39.31 31.99 41.05
N ARG A 456 -37.97 31.89 41.15
CA ARG A 456 -37.04 32.52 42.15
C ARG A 456 -35.60 32.09 41.82
N LYS A 457 -34.62 32.97 41.52
CA LYS A 457 -33.91 34.05 42.27
C LYS A 457 -32.85 33.58 43.29
N VAL A 458 -31.66 34.17 43.15
CA VAL A 458 -30.36 33.89 43.83
C VAL A 458 -30.11 34.95 44.93
N PRO A 459 -29.52 34.58 46.08
CA PRO A 459 -28.12 34.94 46.46
C PRO A 459 -27.30 33.67 46.85
N ALA A 460 -26.00 33.50 46.58
CA ALA A 460 -24.79 34.32 46.77
C ALA A 460 -24.15 34.20 48.18
N GLY A 461 -22.93 33.64 48.25
CA GLY A 461 -22.13 33.45 49.47
C GLY A 461 -20.78 32.75 49.18
N LEU A 462 -19.69 33.27 49.76
CA LEU A 462 -18.28 32.85 49.72
C LEU A 462 -17.72 33.01 51.15
N PRO A 463 -16.48 32.58 51.50
CA PRO A 463 -15.63 31.48 50.99
C PRO A 463 -15.09 30.59 52.16
N GLU A 464 -14.21 29.61 51.86
CA GLU A 464 -13.00 29.16 52.62
C GLU A 464 -12.51 27.83 51.98
N GLU A 465 -11.26 27.70 51.51
CA GLU A 465 -9.99 27.40 52.23
C GLU A 465 -9.81 25.92 52.63
N LEU A 466 -8.54 25.48 52.74
CA LEU A 466 -8.06 24.10 52.96
C LEU A 466 -8.29 23.12 51.78
N GLY A 467 -7.29 22.33 51.33
CA GLY A 467 -5.88 22.31 51.72
C GLY A 467 -5.03 21.43 50.80
N ARG A 468 -3.69 21.61 50.84
CA ARG A 468 -2.72 20.69 50.20
C ARG A 468 -2.58 19.41 51.02
N PRO A 469 -2.04 18.33 50.43
CA PRO A 469 -0.68 17.97 50.80
C PRO A 469 0.26 17.87 49.58
N ALA A 470 1.56 17.78 49.86
CA ALA A 470 2.60 17.46 48.89
C ALA A 470 3.52 16.39 49.45
N ALA A 471 3.85 15.39 48.63
CA ALA A 471 4.95 14.43 48.77
C ALA A 471 5.29 13.93 47.36
#